data_AF-A0A5N3ZZW4-F1
#
_entry.id   AF-A0A5N3ZZW4-F1
#
_cell.length_a   1.000
_cell.length_b   1.000
_cell.length_c   1.000
_cell.angle_alpha   90.00
_cell.angle_beta   90.00
_cell.angle_gamma   90.00
#
_symmetry.space_group_name_H-M   'P 1'
#
loop_
_entity.id
_entity.type
_entity.pdbx_description
1 polymer ?
#
loop_
_entity_poly.entity_id
_entity_poly.type
_entity_poly.pdbx_seq_one_letter_code
_entity_poly.pdbx_strand_id
1 'polypeptide(L)'
;MSSQRYRKNIRKGIPATSTPYGRLSPNKSNKSISPILIHKQQASDLESDSSSSSSDSLSAPRIDRNFECESLPRKNININKSQSNLKVDTKYMPTVALCFVIVVGVFTITYAAMSSNNKECTFISIEEIQEKFPSQPQSTFNAIVSGVSEIKAFNKPSIFLFLYDSDTRQTINDLTLAIADYASGILNDDCTSNPIILTSSALSTKTDYGTIISTYKPDLEERKVMIVKNLNQIPGTNAQAFHSICDEYSPLVPKSLIMFTVEVKKSNKKYKSDYEHVEEILKESWSDLDDDIFYPLFTRITSMVLKVQPTNTENVIAT
;
A
#
# COMPACT_ATOMS: atom_id res chain seq x y z
N MET A 1 15.29 74.73 -5.20
CA MET A 1 13.92 75.03 -4.72
C MET A 1 13.28 73.72 -4.27
N SER A 2 12.78 73.69 -3.02
CA SER A 2 11.97 72.65 -2.31
C SER A 2 12.42 71.18 -2.42
N SER A 3 13.04 70.51 -1.43
CA SER A 3 12.71 70.30 0.00
C SER A 3 11.28 69.82 0.26
N GLN A 4 11.11 68.51 0.44
CA GLN A 4 10.11 67.98 1.38
C GLN A 4 10.69 66.84 2.21
N ARG A 5 10.68 67.09 3.53
CA ARG A 5 10.97 66.19 4.64
C ARG A 5 9.72 65.35 4.91
N TYR A 6 9.88 64.06 5.20
CA TYR A 6 8.83 63.31 5.91
C TYR A 6 9.40 62.62 7.16
N ARG A 7 8.62 62.73 8.24
CA ARG A 7 9.02 62.59 9.64
C ARG A 7 9.02 61.13 10.12
N LYS A 8 9.99 60.83 11.00
CA LYS A 8 9.95 59.77 12.01
C LYS A 8 8.72 59.90 12.91
N ASN A 9 8.10 58.79 13.28
CA ASN A 9 7.29 58.69 14.49
C ASN A 9 7.80 57.58 15.40
N ILE A 10 8.14 58.02 16.61
CA ILE A 10 8.61 57.26 17.76
C ILE A 10 7.38 57.00 18.64
N ARG A 11 7.16 55.77 19.10
CA ARG A 11 6.39 55.50 20.31
C ARG A 11 7.23 54.67 21.29
N LYS A 12 7.66 55.35 22.36
CA LYS A 12 7.97 54.81 23.70
C LYS A 12 6.62 54.28 24.25
N GLY A 13 6.48 53.10 24.86
CA GLY A 13 7.17 52.57 26.04
C GLY A 13 6.32 52.88 27.29
N ILE A 14 5.86 51.86 28.04
CA ILE A 14 5.49 51.84 29.48
C ILE A 14 5.05 50.41 29.88
N PRO A 15 5.22 49.98 31.16
CA PRO A 15 5.78 48.68 31.51
C PRO A 15 4.84 47.72 32.28
N ALA A 16 5.46 46.61 32.69
CA ALA A 16 4.97 45.44 33.40
C ALA A 16 4.16 45.69 34.69
N THR A 17 3.24 44.74 34.96
CA THR A 17 2.83 44.36 36.32
C THR A 17 2.75 42.85 36.43
N SER A 18 3.61 42.32 37.29
CA SER A 18 3.64 40.98 37.85
C SER A 18 2.60 40.83 38.96
N THR A 19 1.94 39.67 39.04
CA THR A 19 1.46 39.12 40.31
C THR A 19 1.65 37.59 40.35
N PRO A 20 2.06 37.02 41.50
CA PRO A 20 2.35 35.60 41.70
C PRO A 20 1.13 34.84 42.27
N TYR A 21 1.34 33.57 42.66
CA TYR A 21 0.40 32.55 43.20
C TYR A 21 -0.22 31.64 42.12
N GLY A 22 -0.21 30.30 42.23
CA GLY A 22 0.22 29.44 43.32
C GLY A 22 0.40 28.00 42.84
N ARG A 23 1.36 27.33 43.47
CA ARG A 23 1.72 25.92 43.35
C ARG A 23 0.68 25.09 44.11
N LEU A 24 -0.04 24.20 43.42
CA LEU A 24 -0.69 23.04 44.05
C LEU A 24 -0.58 21.81 43.13
N SER A 25 0.19 20.85 43.59
CA SER A 25 0.19 19.42 43.28
C SER A 25 0.52 18.76 44.63
N PRO A 26 0.10 17.52 44.96
CA PRO A 26 -0.42 16.46 44.10
C PRO A 26 -1.73 15.83 44.62
N ASN A 27 -2.43 15.04 43.79
CA ASN A 27 -3.21 13.95 44.35
C ASN A 27 -3.18 12.71 43.46
N LYS A 28 -2.55 11.66 44.02
CA LYS A 28 -2.62 10.28 43.54
C LYS A 28 -4.00 9.75 43.93
N SER A 29 -4.78 9.27 42.95
CA SER A 29 -5.76 8.23 43.23
C SER A 29 -5.79 7.23 42.09
N ASN A 30 -5.17 6.08 42.35
CA ASN A 30 -5.46 4.84 41.64
C ASN A 30 -6.93 4.51 41.83
N LYS A 31 -7.70 4.45 40.74
CA LYS A 31 -8.96 3.70 40.71
C LYS A 31 -8.93 2.73 39.55
N SER A 32 -8.89 1.46 39.95
CA SER A 32 -9.24 0.26 39.22
C SER A 32 -10.37 0.51 38.21
N ILE A 33 -10.11 0.26 36.94
CA ILE A 33 -11.12 0.15 35.90
C ILE A 33 -11.49 -1.33 35.82
N SER A 34 -12.66 -1.66 36.34
CA SER A 34 -13.36 -2.92 36.10
C SER A 34 -13.99 -2.90 34.69
N PRO A 35 -14.22 -4.07 34.07
CA PRO A 35 -14.62 -4.17 32.67
C PRO A 35 -16.04 -3.66 32.43
N ILE A 36 -16.20 -2.91 31.33
CA ILE A 36 -17.47 -2.39 30.85
C ILE A 36 -18.33 -3.56 30.36
N LEU A 37 -19.45 -3.73 31.06
CA LEU A 37 -20.56 -4.62 30.75
C LEU A 37 -21.30 -4.10 29.50
N ILE A 38 -21.42 -4.95 28.48
CA ILE A 38 -22.23 -4.69 27.29
C ILE A 38 -23.71 -4.66 27.70
N HIS A 39 -24.30 -3.46 27.70
CA HIS A 39 -25.73 -3.30 27.94
C HIS A 39 -26.49 -3.53 26.64
N LYS A 40 -27.24 -4.64 26.64
CA LYS A 40 -28.28 -5.00 25.67
C LYS A 40 -29.33 -3.89 25.65
N GLN A 41 -29.58 -3.30 24.48
CA GLN A 41 -30.69 -2.36 24.28
C GLN A 41 -31.92 -3.17 23.84
N GLN A 42 -32.87 -3.29 24.76
CA GLN A 42 -34.23 -3.77 24.52
C GLN A 42 -34.99 -2.68 23.77
N ALA A 43 -35.57 -3.05 22.63
CA ALA A 43 -36.59 -2.28 21.95
C ALA A 43 -37.89 -2.37 22.76
N SER A 44 -38.53 -1.22 22.99
CA SER A 44 -39.86 -1.11 23.56
C SER A 44 -40.81 -0.51 22.54
N ASP A 45 -41.94 -1.18 22.44
CA ASP A 45 -43.09 -0.98 21.57
C ASP A 45 -43.69 0.42 21.64
N LEU A 46 -44.14 0.93 20.49
CA LEU A 46 -45.23 1.89 20.40
C LEU A 46 -45.96 1.70 19.07
N GLU A 47 -47.19 1.21 19.19
CA GLU A 47 -48.20 1.05 18.14
C GLU A 47 -48.66 2.41 17.60
N SER A 48 -48.91 2.49 16.29
CA SER A 48 -50.07 3.20 15.75
C SER A 48 -50.28 2.85 14.28
N ASP A 49 -51.52 2.45 13.99
CA ASP A 49 -52.06 1.96 12.73
C ASP A 49 -52.01 2.98 11.58
N SER A 50 -51.85 2.50 10.34
CA SER A 50 -52.99 2.29 9.41
C SER A 50 -52.60 2.26 7.92
N SER A 51 -53.23 1.29 7.23
CA SER A 51 -53.61 1.25 5.81
C SER A 51 -52.59 0.88 4.71
N SER A 52 -52.64 -0.42 4.37
CA SER A 52 -52.94 -0.99 3.03
C SER A 52 -52.23 -0.45 1.76
N SER A 53 -51.47 -1.31 1.08
CA SER A 53 -51.91 -1.96 -0.18
C SER A 53 -50.81 -2.82 -0.84
N SER A 54 -51.23 -4.01 -1.29
CA SER A 54 -50.72 -4.86 -2.40
C SER A 54 -49.21 -5.13 -2.53
N SER A 55 -48.68 -6.28 -2.11
CA SER A 55 -48.69 -7.59 -2.81
C SER A 55 -48.09 -7.56 -4.22
N ASP A 56 -46.84 -8.03 -4.35
CA ASP A 56 -46.41 -8.93 -5.43
C ASP A 56 -45.06 -9.58 -5.07
N SER A 57 -45.15 -10.81 -4.54
CA SER A 57 -44.04 -11.69 -4.22
C SER A 57 -43.69 -12.55 -5.45
N LEU A 58 -42.75 -12.08 -6.26
CA LEU A 58 -42.11 -12.92 -7.27
C LEU A 58 -41.21 -13.95 -6.58
N SER A 59 -41.70 -15.19 -6.60
CA SER A 59 -41.06 -16.38 -6.06
C SER A 59 -39.83 -16.73 -6.90
N ALA A 60 -38.65 -16.69 -6.29
CA ALA A 60 -37.44 -17.22 -6.90
C ALA A 60 -37.55 -18.76 -7.01
N PRO A 61 -37.25 -19.35 -8.19
CA PRO A 61 -37.33 -20.79 -8.36
C PRO A 61 -36.18 -21.48 -7.63
N ARG A 62 -36.51 -22.39 -6.70
CA ARG A 62 -35.60 -23.42 -6.20
C ARG A 62 -35.19 -24.31 -7.36
N ILE A 63 -33.93 -24.20 -7.76
CA ILE A 63 -33.29 -25.14 -8.68
C ILE A 63 -32.66 -26.23 -7.81
N ASP A 64 -33.40 -27.32 -7.61
CA ASP A 64 -32.84 -28.60 -7.15
C ASP A 64 -32.06 -29.22 -8.30
N ARG A 65 -30.73 -29.04 -8.30
CA ARG A 65 -29.82 -29.81 -9.17
C ARG A 65 -29.36 -31.05 -8.40
N ASN A 66 -30.10 -32.13 -8.60
CA ASN A 66 -29.55 -33.48 -8.43
C ASN A 66 -28.46 -33.66 -9.49
N PHE A 67 -27.20 -33.48 -9.09
CA PHE A 67 -26.05 -33.84 -9.92
C PHE A 67 -25.85 -35.35 -9.81
N GLU A 68 -26.53 -36.07 -10.69
CA GLU A 68 -26.31 -37.48 -10.95
C GLU A 68 -24.92 -37.62 -11.60
N CYS A 69 -23.95 -38.09 -10.81
CA CYS A 69 -22.58 -38.29 -11.25
C CYS A 69 -22.56 -39.56 -12.11
N GLU A 70 -22.75 -39.40 -13.43
CA GLU A 70 -22.54 -40.48 -14.41
C GLU A 70 -21.08 -40.94 -14.33
N SER A 71 -20.89 -42.07 -13.65
CA SER A 71 -19.62 -42.78 -13.61
C SER A 71 -19.28 -43.28 -15.01
N LEU A 72 -18.23 -42.72 -15.61
CA LEU A 72 -17.69 -43.17 -16.89
C LEU A 72 -17.27 -44.66 -16.80
N PRO A 73 -17.54 -45.45 -17.84
CA PRO A 73 -17.19 -46.87 -17.85
C PRO A 73 -15.67 -47.02 -17.79
N ARG A 74 -15.19 -47.60 -16.68
CA ARG A 74 -13.81 -48.00 -16.47
C ARG A 74 -13.45 -49.08 -17.50
N LYS A 75 -12.93 -48.64 -18.65
CA LYS A 75 -12.39 -49.52 -19.69
C LYS A 75 -11.19 -50.26 -19.11
N ASN A 76 -11.41 -51.51 -18.70
CA ASN A 76 -10.35 -52.44 -18.32
C ASN A 76 -9.48 -52.72 -19.54
N ILE A 77 -8.38 -51.97 -19.67
CA ILE A 77 -7.34 -52.24 -20.66
C ILE A 77 -6.57 -53.45 -20.12
N ASN A 78 -6.93 -54.64 -20.60
CA ASN A 78 -6.11 -55.84 -20.45
C ASN A 78 -4.84 -55.62 -21.29
N ILE A 79 -3.77 -55.18 -20.62
CA ILE A 79 -2.44 -55.09 -21.21
C ILE A 79 -1.93 -56.53 -21.30
N ASN A 80 -2.22 -57.18 -22.43
CA ASN A 80 -1.52 -58.40 -22.82
C ASN A 80 -0.05 -58.04 -22.99
N LYS A 81 0.75 -58.46 -22.00
CA LYS A 81 2.21 -58.31 -21.96
C LYS A 81 2.80 -59.24 -23.02
N SER A 82 2.78 -58.79 -24.27
CA SER A 82 3.44 -59.48 -25.37
C SER A 82 4.95 -59.35 -25.16
N GLN A 83 5.56 -60.40 -24.60
CA GLN A 83 7.02 -60.54 -24.54
C GLN A 83 7.51 -60.81 -25.96
N SER A 84 7.70 -59.74 -26.74
CA SER A 84 8.48 -59.80 -27.95
C SER A 84 9.94 -60.03 -27.57
N ASN A 85 10.41 -61.28 -27.71
CA ASN A 85 11.82 -61.63 -27.64
C ASN A 85 12.55 -60.99 -28.83
N LEU A 86 12.91 -59.72 -28.67
CA LEU A 86 13.68 -58.97 -29.65
C LEU A 86 15.11 -59.51 -29.63
N LYS A 87 15.46 -60.36 -30.61
CA LYS A 87 16.85 -60.75 -30.85
C LYS A 87 17.60 -59.52 -31.34
N VAL A 88 18.20 -58.78 -30.40
CA VAL A 88 19.04 -57.63 -30.70
C VAL A 88 20.30 -58.14 -31.37
N ASP A 89 20.47 -57.78 -32.64
CA ASP A 89 21.62 -58.16 -33.44
C ASP A 89 22.88 -57.44 -32.88
N THR A 90 23.83 -58.22 -32.37
CA THR A 90 24.93 -57.78 -31.49
C THR A 90 25.87 -56.74 -32.13
N LYS A 91 25.79 -56.57 -33.46
CA LYS A 91 26.62 -55.62 -34.23
C LYS A 91 26.27 -54.15 -33.98
N TYR A 92 25.05 -53.84 -33.56
CA TYR A 92 24.61 -52.45 -33.33
C TYR A 92 24.75 -51.97 -31.88
N MET A 93 25.12 -52.87 -30.97
CA MET A 93 25.31 -52.57 -29.55
C MET A 93 26.29 -51.40 -29.28
N PRO A 94 27.45 -51.27 -29.94
CA PRO A 94 28.34 -50.14 -29.68
C PRO A 94 27.76 -48.79 -30.14
N THR A 95 26.96 -48.78 -31.21
CA THR A 95 26.33 -47.55 -31.72
C THR A 95 25.22 -47.07 -30.79
N VAL A 96 24.38 -47.99 -30.29
CA VAL A 96 23.32 -47.67 -29.32
C VAL A 96 23.90 -47.17 -28.00
N ALA A 97 25.00 -47.78 -27.54
CA ALA A 97 25.71 -47.33 -26.34
C ALA A 97 26.24 -45.89 -26.50
N LEU A 98 26.83 -45.55 -27.66
CA LEU A 98 27.30 -44.20 -27.94
C LEU A 98 26.17 -43.17 -27.96
N CYS A 99 25.03 -43.49 -28.60
CA CYS A 99 23.86 -42.60 -28.61
C CYS A 99 23.30 -42.38 -27.20
N PHE A 100 23.25 -43.42 -26.37
CA PHE A 100 22.78 -43.29 -25.00
C PHE A 100 23.67 -42.37 -24.17
N VAL A 101 25.00 -42.48 -24.31
CA VAL A 101 25.96 -41.60 -23.62
C VAL A 101 25.77 -40.14 -24.04
N ILE A 102 25.55 -39.88 -25.34
CA ILE A 102 25.28 -38.52 -25.85
C ILE A 102 23.97 -37.97 -25.29
N VAL A 103 22.88 -38.76 -25.32
CA VAL A 103 21.57 -38.32 -24.81
C VAL A 103 21.63 -38.04 -23.31
N VAL A 104 22.26 -38.91 -22.52
CA VAL A 104 22.43 -38.68 -21.08
C VAL A 104 23.31 -37.46 -20.83
N GLY A 105 24.40 -37.27 -21.59
CA GLY A 105 25.27 -36.10 -21.47
C GLY A 105 24.56 -34.78 -21.79
N VAL A 106 23.74 -34.74 -22.85
CA VAL A 106 22.92 -33.57 -23.17
C VAL A 106 21.88 -33.33 -22.08
N PHE A 107 21.22 -34.39 -21.60
CA PHE A 107 20.21 -34.30 -20.55
C PHE A 107 20.82 -33.77 -19.24
N THR A 108 21.97 -34.28 -18.81
CA THR A 108 22.65 -33.79 -17.60
C THR A 108 23.11 -32.34 -17.73
N ILE A 109 23.60 -31.91 -18.90
CA ILE A 109 23.95 -30.51 -19.15
C ILE A 109 22.71 -29.61 -19.08
N THR A 110 21.60 -30.02 -19.70
CA THR A 110 20.34 -29.24 -19.66
C THR A 110 19.72 -29.18 -18.27
N TYR A 111 19.77 -30.28 -17.51
CA TYR A 111 19.29 -30.31 -16.12
C TYR A 111 20.18 -29.47 -15.20
N ALA A 112 21.49 -29.53 -15.36
CA ALA A 112 22.42 -28.70 -14.59
C ALA A 112 22.22 -27.21 -14.90
N ALA A 113 22.02 -26.84 -16.17
CA ALA A 113 21.69 -25.47 -16.56
C ALA A 113 20.34 -25.00 -15.99
N MET A 114 19.37 -25.89 -15.87
CA MET A 114 18.06 -25.60 -15.28
C MET A 114 18.11 -25.53 -13.74
N SER A 115 19.06 -26.21 -13.10
CA SER A 115 19.19 -26.28 -11.64
C SER A 115 20.00 -25.13 -11.00
N SER A 116 20.57 -24.21 -11.80
CA SER A 116 21.50 -23.18 -11.31
C SER A 116 20.88 -21.79 -11.09
N ASN A 117 19.55 -21.66 -11.05
CA ASN A 117 18.86 -20.37 -10.96
C ASN A 117 18.08 -20.13 -9.66
N ASN A 118 18.44 -20.79 -8.56
CA ASN A 118 18.06 -20.26 -7.24
C ASN A 118 18.94 -19.06 -6.95
N LYS A 119 18.67 -17.93 -7.61
CA LYS A 119 19.16 -16.63 -7.14
C LYS A 119 18.58 -16.45 -5.75
N GLU A 120 19.40 -16.50 -4.71
CA GLU A 120 18.98 -16.05 -3.40
C GLU A 120 18.82 -14.53 -3.49
N CYS A 121 17.59 -14.08 -3.31
CA CYS A 121 17.23 -12.70 -3.49
C CYS A 121 17.27 -12.03 -2.13
N THR A 122 18.26 -11.16 -1.96
CA THR A 122 18.46 -10.42 -0.72
C THR A 122 17.64 -9.14 -0.81
N PHE A 123 16.56 -9.09 -0.04
CA PHE A 123 15.75 -7.90 0.16
C PHE A 123 15.96 -7.38 1.58
N ILE A 124 15.82 -6.07 1.77
CA ILE A 124 15.91 -5.48 3.10
C ILE A 124 14.82 -6.06 4.02
N SER A 125 15.21 -6.47 5.22
CA SER A 125 14.26 -6.94 6.24
C SER A 125 13.58 -5.76 6.95
N ILE A 126 12.45 -6.01 7.63
CA ILE A 126 11.82 -4.94 8.41
C ILE A 126 12.72 -4.50 9.57
N GLU A 127 13.50 -5.41 10.14
CA GLU A 127 14.47 -5.13 11.20
C GLU A 127 15.58 -4.19 10.71
N GLU A 128 16.07 -4.39 9.49
CA GLU A 128 17.06 -3.50 8.86
C GLU A 128 16.48 -2.11 8.58
N ILE A 129 15.19 -2.02 8.18
CA ILE A 129 14.50 -0.73 8.06
C ILE A 129 14.40 -0.05 9.44
N GLN A 130 14.04 -0.78 10.49
CA GLN A 130 13.95 -0.24 11.85
C GLN A 130 15.29 0.30 12.34
N GLU A 131 16.38 -0.42 12.10
CA GLU A 131 17.74 0.00 12.44
C GLU A 131 18.15 1.26 11.67
N LYS A 132 17.79 1.34 10.38
CA LYS A 132 18.11 2.49 9.52
C LYS A 132 17.30 3.75 9.88
N PHE A 133 16.09 3.58 10.43
CA PHE A 133 15.18 4.68 10.75
C PHE A 133 14.68 4.65 12.20
N PRO A 134 15.58 4.68 13.21
CA PRO A 134 15.24 4.41 14.61
C PRO A 134 14.38 5.50 15.26
N SER A 135 14.29 6.68 14.65
CA SER A 135 13.43 7.77 15.11
C SER A 135 11.96 7.60 14.72
N GLN A 136 11.64 6.68 13.80
CA GLN A 136 10.24 6.41 13.46
C GLN A 136 9.55 5.65 14.60
N PRO A 137 8.27 5.93 14.90
CA PRO A 137 7.54 5.19 15.92
C PRO A 137 7.38 3.70 15.57
N GLN A 138 7.42 2.81 16.56
CA GLN A 138 7.19 1.37 16.34
C GLN A 138 5.85 1.07 15.64
N SER A 139 4.82 1.88 15.90
CA SER A 139 3.54 1.77 15.22
C SER A 139 3.64 1.95 13.69
N THR A 140 4.60 2.74 13.20
CA THR A 140 4.87 2.92 11.76
C THR A 140 5.32 1.61 11.14
N PHE A 141 6.27 0.91 11.78
CA PHE A 141 6.76 -0.37 11.26
C PHE A 141 5.72 -1.47 11.36
N ASN A 142 4.97 -1.53 12.46
CA ASN A 142 3.87 -2.48 12.61
C ASN A 142 2.82 -2.27 11.51
N ALA A 143 2.47 -1.02 11.24
CA ALA A 143 1.55 -0.64 10.17
C ALA A 143 2.06 -1.08 8.78
N ILE A 144 3.35 -0.89 8.49
CA ILE A 144 3.98 -1.34 7.25
C ILE A 144 3.93 -2.86 7.12
N VAL A 145 4.34 -3.60 8.15
CA VAL A 145 4.34 -5.07 8.15
C VAL A 145 2.94 -5.61 7.94
N SER A 146 1.96 -5.10 8.70
CA SER A 146 0.55 -5.49 8.55
C SER A 146 0.06 -5.17 7.15
N GLY A 147 0.23 -3.92 6.69
CA GLY A 147 -0.26 -3.49 5.39
C GLY A 147 0.33 -4.28 4.24
N VAL A 148 1.64 -4.59 4.25
CA VAL A 148 2.27 -5.41 3.20
C VAL A 148 1.84 -6.88 3.26
N SER A 149 1.72 -7.45 4.46
CA SER A 149 1.27 -8.85 4.62
C SER A 149 -0.17 -9.06 4.14
N GLU A 150 -1.03 -8.07 4.36
CA GLU A 150 -2.43 -8.09 3.94
C GLU A 150 -2.61 -8.09 2.42
N ILE A 151 -1.69 -7.49 1.66
CA ILE A 151 -1.74 -7.46 0.18
C ILE A 151 -1.80 -8.90 -0.37
N LYS A 152 -0.95 -9.79 0.16
CA LYS A 152 -0.88 -11.18 -0.27
C LYS A 152 -2.05 -12.00 0.26
N ALA A 153 -2.46 -11.76 1.51
CA ALA A 153 -3.54 -12.49 2.16
C ALA A 153 -4.91 -12.22 1.53
N PHE A 154 -5.17 -10.97 1.14
CA PHE A 154 -6.50 -10.53 0.70
C PHE A 154 -6.57 -10.15 -0.79
N ASN A 155 -5.45 -10.21 -1.52
CA ASN A 155 -5.40 -9.88 -2.95
C ASN A 155 -5.93 -8.46 -3.25
N LYS A 156 -5.67 -7.50 -2.36
CA LYS A 156 -6.08 -6.09 -2.46
C LYS A 156 -4.87 -5.15 -2.35
N PRO A 157 -4.93 -3.91 -2.85
CA PRO A 157 -3.84 -2.96 -2.65
C PRO A 157 -3.73 -2.56 -1.18
N SER A 158 -2.53 -2.16 -0.77
CA SER A 158 -2.29 -1.44 0.49
C SER A 158 -1.81 -0.04 0.19
N ILE A 159 -2.40 0.94 0.87
CA ILE A 159 -2.17 2.36 0.61
C ILE A 159 -1.65 3.04 1.87
N PHE A 160 -0.53 3.73 1.70
CA PHE A 160 0.09 4.55 2.75
C PHE A 160 0.24 5.98 2.26
N LEU A 161 -0.06 6.96 3.11
CA LEU A 161 0.24 8.36 2.87
C LEU A 161 1.19 8.87 3.95
N PHE A 162 2.38 9.28 3.51
CA PHE A 162 3.41 9.82 4.38
C PHE A 162 3.38 11.34 4.41
N LEU A 163 3.23 11.89 5.61
CA LEU A 163 3.41 13.31 5.88
C LEU A 163 4.86 13.58 6.23
N TYR A 164 5.46 14.56 5.56
CA TYR A 164 6.83 14.97 5.82
C TYR A 164 6.97 16.49 5.65
N ASP A 165 8.05 17.06 6.16
CA ASP A 165 8.40 18.47 6.02
C ASP A 165 9.79 18.67 5.40
N SER A 166 10.24 19.92 5.28
CA SER A 166 11.54 20.24 4.71
C SER A 166 12.71 19.51 5.38
N ASP A 167 12.62 19.26 6.69
CA ASP A 167 13.71 18.73 7.50
C ASP A 167 13.78 17.19 7.36
N THR A 168 12.66 16.57 7.00
CA THR A 168 12.50 15.12 6.86
C THR A 168 12.47 14.65 5.40
N ARG A 169 12.71 15.54 4.44
CA ARG A 169 12.66 15.26 3.00
C ARG A 169 13.58 14.12 2.55
N GLN A 170 14.81 14.08 3.06
CA GLN A 170 15.73 13.00 2.73
C GLN A 170 15.27 11.69 3.37
N THR A 171 14.88 11.73 4.65
CA THR A 171 14.37 10.58 5.39
C THR A 171 13.20 9.91 4.67
N ILE A 172 12.22 10.66 4.19
CA ILE A 172 11.06 10.05 3.50
C ILE A 172 11.45 9.42 2.15
N ASN A 173 12.40 10.01 1.42
CA ASN A 173 12.88 9.43 0.17
C ASN A 173 13.55 8.08 0.44
N ASP A 174 14.41 8.00 1.44
CA ASP A 174 15.14 6.77 1.77
C ASP A 174 14.21 5.73 2.40
N LEU A 175 13.27 6.16 3.25
CA LEU A 175 12.30 5.29 3.91
C LEU A 175 11.36 4.63 2.91
N THR A 176 10.79 5.38 1.98
CA THR A 176 9.88 4.81 0.96
C THR A 176 10.60 3.84 0.03
N LEU A 177 11.86 4.10 -0.32
CA LEU A 177 12.66 3.16 -1.11
C LEU A 177 12.98 1.87 -0.33
N ALA A 178 13.29 1.98 0.96
CA ALA A 178 13.53 0.82 1.81
C ALA A 178 12.25 -0.03 1.98
N ILE A 179 11.09 0.61 2.22
CA ILE A 179 9.80 -0.08 2.29
C ILE A 179 9.45 -0.73 0.95
N ALA A 180 9.73 -0.06 -0.17
CA ALA A 180 9.51 -0.62 -1.49
C ALA A 180 10.34 -1.88 -1.73
N ASP A 181 11.61 -1.88 -1.31
CA ASP A 181 12.49 -3.04 -1.42
C ASP A 181 11.98 -4.22 -0.58
N TYR A 182 11.60 -3.96 0.68
CA TYR A 182 10.97 -4.95 1.55
C TYR A 182 9.69 -5.53 0.95
N ALA A 183 8.81 -4.67 0.43
CA ALA A 183 7.55 -5.08 -0.17
C ALA A 183 7.76 -5.86 -1.47
N SER A 184 8.71 -5.46 -2.32
CA SER A 184 9.08 -6.20 -3.53
C SER A 184 9.51 -7.63 -3.21
N GLY A 185 10.26 -7.84 -2.12
CA GLY A 185 10.61 -9.19 -1.67
C GLY A 185 9.45 -10.09 -1.25
N ILE A 186 8.30 -9.50 -0.94
CA ILE A 186 7.08 -10.21 -0.53
C ILE A 186 6.12 -10.39 -1.72
N LEU A 187 6.06 -9.39 -2.61
CA LEU A 187 5.08 -9.28 -3.68
C LEU A 187 5.55 -9.81 -5.03
N ASN A 188 6.87 -9.78 -5.29
CA ASN A 188 7.45 -10.20 -6.57
C ASN A 188 8.13 -11.57 -6.43
N ASP A 189 7.89 -12.43 -7.42
CA ASP A 189 8.51 -13.76 -7.48
C ASP A 189 9.87 -13.76 -8.22
N ASP A 190 10.17 -12.67 -8.94
CA ASP A 190 11.29 -12.57 -9.90
C ASP A 190 12.51 -11.79 -9.36
N CYS A 191 12.50 -11.49 -8.07
CA CYS A 191 13.59 -10.81 -7.37
C CYS A 191 13.88 -9.38 -7.82
N THR A 192 12.92 -8.75 -8.50
CA THR A 192 13.08 -7.37 -8.95
C THR A 192 12.57 -6.41 -7.88
N SER A 193 13.48 -5.56 -7.40
CA SER A 193 13.15 -4.39 -6.58
C SER A 193 13.31 -3.14 -7.43
N ASN A 194 12.21 -2.69 -8.01
CA ASN A 194 12.19 -1.48 -8.80
C ASN A 194 10.81 -0.86 -8.67
N PRO A 195 10.54 0.02 -7.70
CA PRO A 195 9.21 0.65 -7.56
C PRO A 195 8.98 1.71 -8.63
N ILE A 196 7.74 1.83 -9.13
CA ILE A 196 7.35 2.94 -10.01
C ILE A 196 7.41 4.22 -9.21
N ILE A 197 8.19 5.22 -9.65
CA ILE A 197 8.28 6.51 -8.97
C ILE A 197 7.61 7.57 -9.85
N LEU A 198 6.50 8.10 -9.35
CA LEU A 198 5.74 9.17 -10.00
C LEU A 198 6.00 10.50 -9.27
N THR A 199 6.20 11.54 -10.05
CA THR A 199 6.31 12.94 -9.60
C THR A 199 5.23 13.76 -10.28
N SER A 200 4.96 14.97 -9.77
CA SER A 200 4.07 15.90 -10.45
C SER A 200 4.44 16.05 -11.93
N SER A 201 5.72 16.29 -12.26
CA SER A 201 6.19 16.45 -13.64
C SER A 201 5.91 15.26 -14.57
N ALA A 202 5.97 14.02 -14.05
CA ALA A 202 5.63 12.83 -14.84
C ALA A 202 4.14 12.82 -15.21
N LEU A 203 3.30 13.35 -14.34
CA LEU A 203 1.85 13.35 -14.48
C LEU A 203 1.29 14.63 -15.13
N SER A 204 1.97 15.77 -15.04
CA SER A 204 1.49 17.05 -15.60
C SER A 204 1.41 17.05 -17.13
N THR A 205 2.17 16.18 -17.79
CA THR A 205 2.18 16.08 -19.26
C THR A 205 0.95 15.37 -19.82
N LYS A 206 0.13 14.77 -18.95
CA LYS A 206 -1.07 14.02 -19.32
C LYS A 206 -2.29 14.90 -19.15
N THR A 207 -3.06 15.03 -20.23
CA THR A 207 -4.27 15.87 -20.29
C THR A 207 -5.51 15.16 -19.74
N ASP A 208 -5.45 13.84 -19.57
CA ASP A 208 -6.56 12.99 -19.12
C ASP A 208 -6.03 11.92 -18.15
N TYR A 209 -6.75 11.73 -17.04
CA TYR A 209 -6.43 10.72 -16.03
C TYR A 209 -6.57 9.29 -16.59
N GLY A 210 -7.41 9.08 -17.61
CA GLY A 210 -7.50 7.81 -18.32
C GLY A 210 -6.18 7.39 -18.97
N THR A 211 -5.40 8.36 -19.46
CA THR A 211 -4.07 8.10 -20.03
C THR A 211 -3.06 7.70 -18.94
N ILE A 212 -3.17 8.25 -17.73
CA ILE A 212 -2.32 7.87 -16.58
C ILE A 212 -2.58 6.39 -16.24
N ILE A 213 -3.87 6.01 -16.13
CA ILE A 213 -4.31 4.63 -15.88
C ILE A 213 -3.74 3.69 -16.94
N SER A 214 -3.94 3.98 -18.23
CA SER A 214 -3.49 3.09 -19.30
C SER A 214 -1.97 2.99 -19.40
N THR A 215 -1.25 4.05 -19.05
CA THR A 215 0.23 4.09 -19.10
C THR A 215 0.84 3.26 -17.99
N TYR A 216 0.37 3.40 -16.74
CA TYR A 216 1.04 2.81 -15.58
C TYR A 216 0.45 1.49 -15.10
N LYS A 217 -0.74 1.09 -15.59
CA LYS A 217 -1.32 -0.21 -15.29
C LYS A 217 -0.36 -1.38 -15.56
N PRO A 218 0.21 -1.57 -16.77
CA PRO A 218 1.06 -2.72 -17.05
C PRO A 218 2.31 -2.74 -16.15
N ASP A 219 2.95 -1.58 -15.97
CA ASP A 219 4.11 -1.44 -15.09
C ASP A 219 3.75 -1.81 -13.64
N LEU A 220 2.57 -1.43 -13.16
CA LEU A 220 2.13 -1.72 -11.79
C LEU A 220 1.76 -3.20 -11.64
N GLU A 221 1.20 -3.82 -12.67
CA GLU A 221 0.95 -5.26 -12.72
C GLU A 221 2.25 -6.06 -12.66
N GLU A 222 3.33 -5.57 -13.26
CA GLU A 222 4.65 -6.22 -13.22
C GLU A 222 5.37 -5.95 -11.90
N ARG A 223 5.51 -4.67 -11.52
CA ARG A 223 6.44 -4.22 -10.47
C ARG A 223 5.84 -4.21 -9.07
N LYS A 224 4.50 -4.24 -8.97
CA LYS A 224 3.67 -4.29 -7.75
C LYS A 224 3.80 -3.14 -6.76
N VAL A 225 4.83 -2.29 -6.85
CA VAL A 225 5.07 -1.19 -5.92
C VAL A 225 5.10 0.14 -6.66
N MET A 226 4.34 1.12 -6.17
CA MET A 226 4.30 2.49 -6.68
C MET A 226 4.51 3.50 -5.56
N ILE A 227 5.35 4.50 -5.84
CA ILE A 227 5.61 5.65 -4.98
C ILE A 227 5.21 6.91 -5.74
N VAL A 228 4.26 7.67 -5.19
CA VAL A 228 3.80 8.95 -5.74
C VAL A 228 4.31 10.07 -4.84
N LYS A 229 5.29 10.82 -5.35
CA LYS A 229 5.95 11.88 -4.61
C LYS A 229 5.17 13.19 -4.71
N ASN A 230 5.01 13.86 -3.58
CA ASN A 230 4.40 15.19 -3.46
C ASN A 230 3.01 15.23 -4.09
N LEU A 231 2.10 14.42 -3.55
CA LEU A 231 0.74 14.28 -4.04
C LEU A 231 0.02 15.63 -4.14
N ASN A 232 0.29 16.54 -3.21
CA ASN A 232 -0.22 17.91 -3.19
C ASN A 232 0.30 18.81 -4.33
N GLN A 233 1.25 18.34 -5.16
CA GLN A 233 1.74 19.05 -6.34
C GLN A 233 1.13 18.49 -7.64
N ILE A 234 0.35 17.41 -7.57
CA ILE A 234 -0.33 16.81 -8.72
C ILE A 234 -1.68 17.53 -8.89
N PRO A 235 -2.06 17.98 -10.10
CA PRO A 235 -3.39 18.54 -10.35
C PRO A 235 -4.51 17.59 -9.92
N GLY A 236 -5.60 18.11 -9.35
CA GLY A 236 -6.70 17.29 -8.88
C GLY A 236 -7.31 16.43 -9.99
N THR A 237 -7.51 17.00 -11.18
CA THR A 237 -7.96 16.27 -12.38
C THR A 237 -7.13 15.04 -12.67
N ASN A 238 -5.81 15.10 -12.47
CA ASN A 238 -4.90 13.99 -12.73
C ASN A 238 -4.87 13.00 -11.57
N ALA A 239 -5.04 13.49 -10.33
CA ALA A 239 -5.14 12.66 -9.13
C ALA A 239 -6.38 11.74 -9.15
N GLN A 240 -7.41 12.06 -9.96
CA GLN A 240 -8.56 11.16 -10.16
C GLN A 240 -8.17 9.77 -10.68
N ALA A 241 -7.01 9.62 -11.34
CA ALA A 241 -6.49 8.31 -11.74
C ALA A 241 -6.37 7.34 -10.54
N PHE A 242 -6.13 7.87 -9.34
CA PHE A 242 -5.97 7.08 -8.14
C PHE A 242 -7.29 6.52 -7.58
N HIS A 243 -8.46 6.96 -8.07
CA HIS A 243 -9.74 6.32 -7.72
C HIS A 243 -9.73 4.83 -8.03
N SER A 244 -9.43 4.47 -9.28
CA SER A 244 -9.41 3.08 -9.70
C SER A 244 -8.18 2.33 -9.19
N ILE A 245 -7.04 3.00 -9.05
CA ILE A 245 -5.80 2.36 -8.58
C ILE A 245 -5.92 1.97 -7.09
N CYS A 246 -6.50 2.84 -6.27
CA CYS A 246 -6.61 2.66 -4.82
C CYS A 246 -7.97 2.12 -4.36
N ASP A 247 -8.82 1.62 -5.27
CA ASP A 247 -10.12 1.09 -4.87
C ASP A 247 -9.98 -0.18 -4.03
N GLU A 248 -10.68 -0.27 -2.91
CA GLU A 248 -10.60 -1.44 -2.03
C GLU A 248 -11.32 -2.66 -2.60
N TYR A 249 -12.39 -2.46 -3.38
CA TYR A 249 -13.28 -3.54 -3.84
C TYR A 249 -12.98 -3.98 -5.27
N SER A 250 -12.64 -3.03 -6.15
CA SER A 250 -12.31 -3.27 -7.56
C SER A 250 -11.06 -2.49 -7.96
N PRO A 251 -9.90 -2.80 -7.34
CA PRO A 251 -8.64 -2.15 -7.70
C PRO A 251 -8.26 -2.46 -9.13
N LEU A 252 -7.72 -1.45 -9.82
CA LEU A 252 -7.17 -1.58 -11.17
C LEU A 252 -6.09 -2.66 -11.24
N VAL A 253 -5.23 -2.69 -10.22
CA VAL A 253 -4.16 -3.68 -10.06
C VAL A 253 -4.22 -4.25 -8.65
N PRO A 254 -4.77 -5.47 -8.46
CA PRO A 254 -4.73 -6.13 -7.17
C PRO A 254 -3.28 -6.51 -6.82
N LYS A 255 -3.04 -6.82 -5.54
CA LYS A 255 -1.72 -7.20 -5.01
C LYS A 255 -0.63 -6.13 -5.22
N SER A 256 -0.95 -4.87 -4.93
CA SER A 256 0.00 -3.77 -5.10
C SER A 256 0.19 -2.97 -3.81
N LEU A 257 1.37 -2.39 -3.63
CA LEU A 257 1.67 -1.41 -2.60
C LEU A 257 1.74 -0.02 -3.24
N ILE A 258 0.96 0.92 -2.71
CA ILE A 258 0.95 2.31 -3.19
C ILE A 258 1.30 3.23 -2.02
N MET A 259 2.36 4.00 -2.19
CA MET A 259 2.82 4.96 -1.19
C MET A 259 2.74 6.38 -1.75
N PHE A 260 2.02 7.25 -1.07
CA PHE A 260 1.95 8.68 -1.35
C PHE A 260 2.84 9.44 -0.39
N THR A 261 3.43 10.55 -0.83
CA THR A 261 4.06 11.52 0.07
C THR A 261 3.42 12.88 -0.08
N VAL A 262 3.22 13.59 1.03
CA VAL A 262 2.70 14.96 1.08
C VAL A 262 3.66 15.82 1.88
N GLU A 263 4.15 16.88 1.24
CA GLU A 263 4.99 17.86 1.93
C GLU A 263 4.12 18.86 2.69
N VAL A 264 4.39 18.97 3.97
CA VAL A 264 3.70 19.81 4.93
C VAL A 264 4.57 21.02 5.25
N LYS A 265 4.03 22.23 5.05
CA LYS A 265 4.70 23.46 5.48
C LYS A 265 4.53 23.63 6.99
N LYS A 266 5.59 24.10 7.66
CA LYS A 266 5.50 24.49 9.07
C LYS A 266 4.45 25.60 9.22
N SER A 267 3.33 25.26 9.85
CA SER A 267 2.21 26.16 10.10
C SER A 267 1.97 26.29 11.60
N ASN A 268 1.56 27.48 12.03
CA ASN A 268 1.11 27.71 13.41
C ASN A 268 -0.31 27.20 13.65
N LYS A 269 -1.00 26.76 12.59
CA LYS A 269 -2.34 26.18 12.69
C LYS A 269 -2.26 24.84 13.41
N LYS A 270 -3.12 24.67 14.42
CA LYS A 270 -3.27 23.40 15.14
C LYS A 270 -4.38 22.59 14.48
N TYR A 271 -4.04 21.39 14.05
CA TYR A 271 -4.98 20.39 13.53
C TYR A 271 -5.31 19.39 14.64
N LYS A 272 -6.53 18.84 14.63
CA LYS A 272 -6.95 17.82 15.59
C LYS A 272 -6.33 16.47 15.30
N SER A 273 -6.03 16.19 14.02
CA SER A 273 -5.41 14.95 13.57
C SER A 273 -4.55 15.18 12.34
N ASP A 274 -3.66 14.22 12.05
CA ASP A 274 -2.89 14.21 10.80
C ASP A 274 -3.82 14.09 9.57
N TYR A 275 -4.97 13.42 9.71
CA TYR A 275 -6.00 13.33 8.66
C TYR A 275 -6.60 14.69 8.29
N GLU A 276 -7.02 15.47 9.29
CA GLU A 276 -7.58 16.82 9.06
C GLU A 276 -6.55 17.73 8.38
N HIS A 277 -5.27 17.55 8.72
CA HIS A 277 -4.19 18.29 8.08
C HIS A 277 -4.01 17.92 6.61
N VAL A 278 -4.03 16.62 6.27
CA VAL A 278 -3.95 16.15 4.88
C VAL A 278 -5.15 16.64 4.08
N GLU A 279 -6.36 16.54 4.65
CA GLU A 279 -7.60 16.96 4.00
C GLU A 279 -7.50 18.42 3.56
N GLU A 280 -7.09 19.33 4.44
CA GLU A 280 -6.95 20.74 4.11
C GLU A 280 -5.90 21.00 3.02
N ILE A 281 -4.73 20.37 3.13
CA ILE A 281 -3.66 20.52 2.13
C ILE A 281 -4.13 20.06 0.74
N LEU A 282 -4.76 18.89 0.67
CA LEU A 282 -5.22 18.33 -0.61
C LEU A 282 -6.42 19.09 -1.15
N LYS A 283 -7.35 19.56 -0.30
CA LYS A 283 -8.50 20.37 -0.73
C LYS A 283 -8.07 21.72 -1.30
N GLU A 284 -7.03 22.34 -0.72
CA GLU A 284 -6.42 23.55 -1.29
C GLU A 284 -5.72 23.25 -2.63
N SER A 285 -4.96 22.15 -2.68
CA SER A 285 -4.17 21.77 -3.86
C SER A 285 -5.04 21.29 -5.03
N TRP A 286 -6.19 20.70 -4.75
CA TRP A 286 -7.14 20.13 -5.71
C TRP A 286 -8.44 20.93 -5.76
N SER A 287 -8.31 22.26 -5.75
CA SER A 287 -9.43 23.19 -5.89
C SER A 287 -10.13 23.10 -7.26
N ASP A 288 -9.57 22.34 -8.19
CA ASP A 288 -10.14 21.96 -9.48
C ASP A 288 -11.08 20.74 -9.43
N LEU A 289 -11.26 20.12 -8.24
CA LEU A 289 -12.21 19.03 -8.02
C LEU A 289 -13.43 19.51 -7.22
N ASP A 290 -14.60 19.04 -7.63
CA ASP A 290 -15.82 19.16 -6.84
C ASP A 290 -15.78 18.23 -5.61
N ASP A 291 -16.49 18.59 -4.55
CA ASP A 291 -16.50 17.85 -3.27
C ASP A 291 -16.96 16.38 -3.45
N ASP A 292 -17.87 16.11 -4.39
CA ASP A 292 -18.38 14.77 -4.70
C ASP A 292 -17.33 13.87 -5.39
N ILE A 293 -16.31 14.46 -6.01
CA ILE A 293 -15.15 13.74 -6.56
C ILE A 293 -14.02 13.67 -5.53
N PHE A 294 -13.80 14.77 -4.80
CA PHE A 294 -12.72 14.89 -3.82
C PHE A 294 -12.86 13.89 -2.68
N TYR A 295 -14.00 13.87 -1.99
CA TYR A 295 -14.14 13.05 -0.77
C TYR A 295 -14.00 11.54 -1.03
N PRO A 296 -14.59 10.97 -2.08
CA PRO A 296 -14.36 9.55 -2.38
C PRO A 296 -12.92 9.25 -2.83
N LEU A 297 -12.21 10.21 -3.42
CA LEU A 297 -10.79 10.04 -3.74
C LEU A 297 -9.96 10.03 -2.45
N PHE A 298 -10.18 11.05 -1.62
CA PHE A 298 -9.51 11.27 -0.36
C PHE A 298 -9.57 10.04 0.54
N THR A 299 -10.76 9.46 0.76
CA THR A 299 -10.91 8.29 1.62
C THR A 299 -10.11 7.06 1.16
N ARG A 300 -9.92 6.89 -0.16
CA ARG A 300 -9.13 5.79 -0.74
C ARG A 300 -7.62 6.01 -0.56
N ILE A 301 -7.14 7.22 -0.78
CA ILE A 301 -5.70 7.53 -0.70
C ILE A 301 -5.22 7.73 0.75
N THR A 302 -6.13 8.00 1.69
CA THR A 302 -5.81 8.23 3.10
C THR A 302 -6.19 7.04 3.98
N SER A 303 -6.23 5.80 3.49
CA SER A 303 -6.52 4.65 4.36
C SER A 303 -5.58 4.55 5.56
N MET A 304 -4.33 4.99 5.38
CA MET A 304 -3.33 5.02 6.44
C MET A 304 -2.41 6.23 6.30
N VAL A 305 -2.48 7.14 7.26
CA VAL A 305 -1.65 8.35 7.31
C VAL A 305 -0.55 8.19 8.36
N LEU A 306 0.70 8.36 7.95
CA LEU A 306 1.90 8.20 8.78
C LEU A 306 2.76 9.45 8.73
N LYS A 307 3.19 9.95 9.88
CA LYS A 307 4.06 11.11 9.98
C LYS A 307 5.52 10.71 10.13
N VAL A 308 6.37 11.24 9.24
CA VAL A 308 7.81 10.97 9.22
C VAL A 308 8.52 11.81 10.28
N GLN A 309 9.37 11.16 11.07
CA GLN A 309 10.29 11.82 12.00
C GLN A 309 11.65 12.08 11.35
N PRO A 310 12.41 13.11 11.76
CA PRO A 310 13.78 13.32 11.30
C PRO A 310 14.68 12.18 11.74
N THR A 311 15.61 11.77 10.88
CA THR A 311 16.67 10.84 11.28
C THR A 311 17.61 11.58 12.24
N ASN A 312 17.87 11.03 13.43
CA ASN A 312 18.82 11.64 14.37
C ASN A 312 20.24 11.56 13.80
N THR A 313 20.71 12.62 13.16
CA THR A 313 22.06 12.70 12.58
C THR A 313 23.16 12.91 13.63
N GLU A 314 22.83 13.05 14.91
CA GLU A 314 23.78 13.41 15.97
C GLU A 314 24.83 12.32 16.29
N ASN A 315 24.68 11.09 15.80
CA ASN A 315 25.65 10.02 16.05
C ASN A 315 26.64 9.75 14.90
N VAL A 316 26.59 10.49 13.79
CA VAL A 316 27.44 10.22 12.61
C VAL A 316 28.71 11.09 12.57
N ILE A 317 28.88 12.05 13.48
CA ILE A 317 30.08 12.91 13.54
C ILE A 317 31.07 12.44 14.63
N ALA A 318 30.80 11.31 15.30
CA ALA A 318 31.64 10.79 16.39
C ALA A 318 32.18 9.37 16.13
N THR A 319 32.66 9.09 14.91
CA THR A 319 33.53 7.94 14.61
C THR A 319 34.52 8.29 13.53
#